data_AF-A0A136MAR5-F1
#
_entry.id   AF-A0A136MAR5-F1
#
_cell.length_a   1.000
_cell.length_b   1.000
_cell.length_c   1.000
_cell.angle_alpha   90.00
_cell.angle_beta   90.00
_cell.angle_gamma   90.00
#
_symmetry.space_group_name_H-M   'P 1'
#
loop_
_entity.id
_entity.type
_entity.pdbx_description
1 polymer ?
#
loop_
_entity_poly.entity_id
_entity_poly.type
_entity_poly.pdbx_seq_one_letter_code
_entity_poly.pdbx_strand_id
1 'polypeptide(L)'
;MLIRFVAFVSAVALITSCNQASPVAENSGDTATDSGIPPGAIQEQFTDTPGISQVVLNNNEGKPVNTGTLKDNVREGSWVEYHNNGLPKSITTYINGKKEGVYLEFSENGQISKRINHHNNLRHGEYKEYNYATVKEERFYSNGKLEGSVKIFYADGKVMEESSYKNGIREGISRWYDQQGNMTIEYEYKNGELVKK
;
A
#
# COMPACT_ATOMS: atom_id res chain seq x y z
N MET A 1 19.03 6.65 -60.21
CA MET A 1 18.99 7.71 -59.18
C MET A 1 18.30 7.11 -57.96
N LEU A 2 18.94 6.23 -57.17
CA LEU A 2 19.86 6.52 -56.04
C LEU A 2 19.20 7.56 -55.09
N ILE A 3 18.85 7.29 -53.83
CA ILE A 3 19.66 6.74 -52.72
C ILE A 3 18.74 6.14 -51.61
N ARG A 4 19.18 5.03 -51.00
CA ARG A 4 18.71 4.47 -49.72
C ARG A 4 19.13 5.34 -48.54
N PHE A 5 18.35 5.45 -47.46
CA PHE A 5 18.94 5.43 -46.10
C PHE A 5 17.97 4.81 -45.08
N VAL A 6 18.45 3.71 -44.50
CA VAL A 6 18.00 3.13 -43.24
C VAL A 6 18.43 4.08 -42.12
N ALA A 7 17.58 4.33 -41.13
CA ALA A 7 18.00 4.91 -39.86
C ALA A 7 17.33 4.15 -38.72
N PHE A 8 18.04 3.11 -38.27
CA PHE A 8 18.04 2.68 -36.88
C PHE A 8 18.46 3.89 -36.02
N VAL A 9 17.66 4.25 -35.03
CA VAL A 9 18.17 4.97 -33.88
C VAL A 9 17.75 4.19 -32.64
N SER A 10 18.61 3.24 -32.28
CA SER A 10 18.78 2.81 -30.91
C SER A 10 19.22 4.02 -30.11
N ALA A 11 18.39 4.48 -29.16
CA ALA A 11 18.80 5.40 -28.13
C ALA A 11 18.68 4.68 -26.78
N VAL A 12 19.71 3.89 -26.47
CA VAL A 12 20.09 3.59 -25.09
C VAL A 12 20.64 4.90 -24.53
N ALA A 13 19.83 5.62 -23.75
CA ALA A 13 20.28 6.77 -22.98
C ALA A 13 20.47 6.36 -21.52
N LEU A 14 21.75 6.35 -21.16
CA LEU A 14 22.40 6.20 -19.86
C LEU A 14 21.64 6.75 -18.65
N ILE A 15 21.45 5.85 -17.70
CA ILE A 15 21.44 5.96 -16.23
C ILE A 15 22.12 7.25 -15.72
N THR A 16 21.41 8.10 -14.95
CA THR A 16 21.82 8.53 -13.60
C THR A 16 20.78 9.41 -12.90
N SER A 17 20.61 9.12 -11.60
CA SER A 17 19.75 9.76 -10.60
C SER A 17 18.26 9.42 -10.64
N CYS A 18 17.93 8.14 -10.43
CA CYS A 18 16.74 7.86 -9.62
C CYS A 18 17.23 7.73 -8.18
N ASN A 19 16.84 8.69 -7.36
CA ASN A 19 17.09 8.74 -5.92
C ASN A 19 16.98 7.35 -5.30
N GLN A 20 17.90 7.05 -4.38
CA GLN A 20 17.74 5.94 -3.45
C GLN A 20 16.44 6.13 -2.67
N ALA A 21 15.34 5.57 -3.18
CA ALA A 21 14.26 5.14 -2.31
C ALA A 21 14.74 3.82 -1.72
N SER A 22 15.55 3.91 -0.66
CA SER A 22 15.54 2.85 0.35
C SER A 22 14.06 2.57 0.67
N PRO A 23 13.65 1.31 0.88
CA PRO A 23 12.37 1.08 1.54
C PRO A 23 12.53 1.62 2.95
N VAL A 24 12.27 2.91 3.13
CA VAL A 24 12.01 3.48 4.44
C VAL A 24 10.87 2.63 4.95
N ALA A 25 11.14 1.92 6.05
CA ALA A 25 10.07 1.40 6.86
C ALA A 25 9.20 2.61 7.17
N GLU A 26 8.09 2.77 6.46
CA GLU A 26 6.96 3.54 6.96
C GLU A 26 6.42 2.76 8.16
N ASN A 27 7.18 2.80 9.25
CA ASN A 27 6.60 2.94 10.56
C ASN A 27 5.89 4.28 10.50
N SER A 28 4.64 4.29 10.02
CA SER A 28 3.69 5.22 10.60
C SER A 28 3.68 4.89 12.09
N GLY A 29 4.39 5.72 12.84
CA GLY A 29 4.57 5.56 14.27
C GLY A 29 3.22 5.69 14.95
N ASP A 30 2.51 4.57 15.07
CA ASP A 30 1.55 4.35 16.14
C ASP A 30 2.34 3.82 17.33
N THR A 31 3.10 4.72 17.97
CA THR A 31 3.62 4.45 19.31
C THR A 31 2.42 4.33 20.24
N ALA A 32 2.19 3.12 20.73
CA ALA A 32 1.17 2.78 21.71
C ALA A 32 1.17 3.78 22.89
N THR A 33 0.06 4.53 23.03
CA THR A 33 -0.51 5.11 24.26
C THR A 33 -1.78 5.93 23.96
N ASP A 34 -2.12 6.17 22.70
CA ASP A 34 -3.45 6.67 22.35
C ASP A 34 -4.48 5.53 22.46
N SER A 35 -5.57 5.78 23.19
CA SER A 35 -6.76 4.90 23.26
C SER A 35 -7.29 4.46 21.89
N GLY A 36 -6.83 5.09 20.81
CA GLY A 36 -7.34 4.91 19.46
C GLY A 36 -8.73 5.53 19.32
N ILE A 37 -9.23 6.24 20.33
CA ILE A 37 -10.50 6.95 20.23
C ILE A 37 -10.15 8.38 19.83
N PRO A 38 -10.60 8.86 18.66
CA PRO A 38 -10.35 10.23 18.26
C PRO A 38 -10.88 11.22 19.32
N PRO A 39 -10.12 12.24 19.72
CA PRO A 39 -10.60 13.26 20.66
C PRO A 39 -11.89 13.92 20.15
N GLY A 40 -12.88 14.05 21.03
CA GLY A 40 -14.19 14.63 20.70
C GLY A 40 -15.17 13.68 20.01
N ALA A 41 -14.84 12.39 19.88
CA ALA A 41 -15.77 11.40 19.38
C ALA A 41 -16.89 11.12 20.39
N ILE A 42 -18.10 10.93 19.87
CA ILE A 42 -19.27 10.46 20.62
C ILE A 42 -19.17 8.95 20.72
N GLN A 43 -19.42 8.39 21.91
CA GLN A 43 -19.42 6.97 22.17
C GLN A 43 -20.79 6.53 22.72
N GLU A 44 -21.43 5.57 22.05
CA GLU A 44 -22.74 5.05 22.43
C GLU A 44 -22.66 3.53 22.60
N GLN A 45 -23.05 3.03 23.78
CA GLN A 45 -23.06 1.60 24.09
C GLN A 45 -24.27 0.92 23.43
N PHE A 46 -24.08 -0.25 22.85
CA PHE A 46 -25.18 -1.06 22.36
C PHE A 46 -25.97 -1.67 23.52
N THR A 47 -27.29 -1.52 23.51
CA THR A 47 -28.15 -1.96 24.62
C THR A 47 -28.29 -3.48 24.72
N ASP A 48 -28.11 -4.18 23.60
CA ASP A 48 -28.26 -5.63 23.47
C ASP A 48 -26.93 -6.40 23.59
N THR A 49 -25.79 -5.70 23.49
CA THR A 49 -24.46 -6.31 23.49
C THR A 49 -23.51 -5.58 24.45
N PRO A 50 -23.54 -5.90 25.75
CA PRO A 50 -22.71 -5.25 26.76
C PRO A 50 -21.21 -5.27 26.40
N GLY A 51 -20.54 -4.15 26.64
CA GLY A 51 -19.12 -3.98 26.35
C GLY A 51 -18.82 -3.55 24.91
N ILE A 52 -19.80 -3.55 24.01
CA ILE A 52 -19.65 -3.01 22.66
C ILE A 52 -20.22 -1.60 22.59
N SER A 53 -19.46 -0.67 22.01
CA SER A 53 -19.94 0.68 21.71
C SER A 53 -19.58 1.12 20.31
N GLN A 54 -20.47 1.87 19.68
CA GLN A 54 -20.17 2.62 18.47
C GLN A 54 -19.46 3.93 18.82
N VAL A 55 -18.51 4.31 17.98
CA VAL A 55 -17.81 5.59 18.03
C VAL A 55 -18.09 6.37 16.76
N VAL A 56 -18.42 7.66 16.93
CA VAL A 56 -18.62 8.59 15.81
C VAL A 56 -17.92 9.91 16.13
N LEU A 57 -16.93 10.28 15.32
CA LEU A 57 -16.38 11.63 15.29
C LEU A 57 -17.04 12.40 14.15
N ASN A 58 -17.65 13.53 14.48
CA ASN A 58 -18.25 14.44 13.51
C ASN A 58 -17.37 15.67 13.29
N ASN A 59 -17.46 16.28 12.11
CA ASN A 59 -16.95 17.63 11.87
C ASN A 59 -17.89 18.70 12.45
N ASN A 60 -17.53 19.97 12.30
CA ASN A 60 -18.34 21.11 12.78
C ASN A 60 -19.73 21.22 12.13
N GLU A 61 -19.96 20.56 10.99
CA GLU A 61 -21.25 20.50 10.32
C GLU A 61 -22.12 19.31 10.79
N GLY A 62 -21.61 18.48 11.70
CA GLY A 62 -22.29 17.27 12.17
C GLY A 62 -22.15 16.06 11.24
N LYS A 63 -21.30 16.12 10.21
CA LYS A 63 -21.04 14.98 9.31
C LYS A 63 -19.96 14.05 9.89
N PRO A 64 -20.12 12.72 9.79
CA PRO A 64 -19.13 11.79 10.28
C PRO A 64 -17.83 11.89 9.48
N VAL A 65 -16.71 11.98 10.18
CA VAL A 65 -15.35 11.94 9.63
C VAL A 65 -14.58 10.70 10.08
N ASN A 66 -15.01 10.07 11.18
CA ASN A 66 -14.48 8.79 11.63
C ASN A 66 -15.58 8.00 12.35
N THR A 67 -15.72 6.71 12.03
CA THR A 67 -16.63 5.81 12.74
C THR A 67 -15.94 4.48 13.02
N GLY A 68 -16.41 3.78 14.05
CA GLY A 68 -15.91 2.44 14.35
C GLY A 68 -16.60 1.85 15.57
N THR A 69 -16.08 0.72 16.01
CA THR A 69 -16.58 -0.02 17.17
C THR A 69 -15.48 -0.20 18.19
N LEU A 70 -15.85 -0.14 19.47
CA LEU A 70 -15.02 -0.55 20.59
C LEU A 70 -15.62 -1.80 21.21
N LYS A 71 -14.76 -2.66 21.71
CA LYS A 71 -15.08 -3.71 22.68
C LYS A 71 -14.25 -3.46 23.93
N ASP A 72 -14.91 -3.29 25.06
CA ASP A 72 -14.27 -3.00 26.36
C ASP A 72 -13.32 -1.79 26.28
N ASN A 73 -13.74 -0.74 25.58
CA ASN A 73 -12.98 0.50 25.29
C ASN A 73 -11.73 0.32 24.41
N VAL A 74 -11.63 -0.79 23.68
CA VAL A 74 -10.53 -1.08 22.75
C VAL A 74 -11.08 -1.21 21.33
N ARG A 75 -10.38 -0.69 20.30
CA ARG A 75 -10.82 -0.79 18.89
C ARG A 75 -11.08 -2.25 18.50
N GLU A 76 -12.25 -2.50 17.93
CA GLU A 76 -12.69 -3.80 17.45
C GLU A 76 -13.45 -3.65 16.12
N GLY A 77 -13.27 -4.60 15.20
CA GLY A 77 -13.92 -4.59 13.90
C GLY A 77 -13.43 -3.47 12.97
N SER A 78 -14.29 -3.06 12.05
CA SER A 78 -13.95 -2.08 11.02
C SER A 78 -14.07 -0.64 11.54
N TRP A 79 -13.03 0.14 11.29
CA TRP A 79 -12.99 1.57 11.50
C TRP A 79 -12.91 2.27 10.16
N VAL A 80 -13.76 3.28 9.95
CA VAL A 80 -13.91 3.99 8.68
C VAL A 80 -13.55 5.46 8.89
N GLU A 81 -12.63 5.98 8.08
CA GLU A 81 -12.40 7.41 7.93
C GLU A 81 -13.11 7.87 6.66
N TYR A 82 -13.68 9.07 6.65
CA TYR A 82 -14.43 9.61 5.51
C TYR A 82 -13.71 10.82 4.89
N HIS A 83 -13.85 10.95 3.58
CA HIS A 83 -13.53 12.16 2.84
C HIS A 83 -14.56 13.26 3.14
N ASN A 84 -14.25 14.51 2.80
CA ASN A 84 -15.16 15.65 2.99
C ASN A 84 -16.48 15.51 2.22
N ASN A 85 -16.50 14.71 1.16
CA ASN A 85 -17.71 14.41 0.40
C ASN A 85 -18.56 13.28 1.01
N GLY A 86 -18.14 12.70 2.14
CA GLY A 86 -18.84 11.63 2.84
C GLY A 86 -18.57 10.22 2.32
N LEU A 87 -17.74 10.05 1.29
CA LEU A 87 -17.30 8.72 0.85
C LEU A 87 -16.20 8.18 1.78
N PRO A 88 -16.08 6.86 1.96
CA PRO A 88 -14.97 6.28 2.70
C PRO A 88 -13.63 6.72 2.10
N LYS A 89 -12.71 7.12 2.98
CA LYS A 89 -11.30 7.40 2.67
C LYS A 89 -10.43 6.21 3.01
N SER A 90 -10.67 5.59 4.15
CA SER A 90 -9.99 4.37 4.54
C SER A 90 -10.90 3.47 5.38
N ILE A 91 -10.66 2.16 5.30
CA ILE A 91 -11.26 1.16 6.18
C ILE A 91 -10.12 0.36 6.79
N THR A 92 -10.05 0.33 8.12
CA THR A 92 -9.04 -0.43 8.87
C THR A 92 -9.73 -1.44 9.78
N THR A 93 -9.31 -2.68 9.74
CA THR A 93 -9.83 -3.74 10.63
C THR A 93 -8.96 -3.85 11.88
N TYR A 94 -9.60 -3.89 13.06
CA TYR A 94 -8.96 -4.07 14.35
C TYR A 94 -9.46 -5.32 15.07
N ILE A 95 -8.56 -6.03 15.74
CA ILE A 95 -8.88 -7.08 16.71
C ILE A 95 -8.10 -6.78 17.98
N ASN A 96 -8.79 -6.61 19.12
CA ASN A 96 -8.19 -6.23 20.40
C ASN A 96 -7.22 -5.03 20.28
N GLY A 97 -7.62 -4.01 19.53
CA GLY A 97 -6.87 -2.76 19.41
C GLY A 97 -5.70 -2.80 18.42
N LYS A 98 -5.44 -3.95 17.80
CA LYS A 98 -4.37 -4.12 16.81
C LYS A 98 -4.96 -4.19 15.40
N LYS A 99 -4.31 -3.54 14.43
CA LYS A 99 -4.62 -3.70 13.01
C LYS A 99 -4.41 -5.15 12.62
N GLU A 100 -5.46 -5.78 12.11
CA GLU A 100 -5.50 -7.21 11.80
C GLU A 100 -6.39 -7.44 10.58
N GLY A 101 -5.89 -8.14 9.57
CA GLY A 101 -6.60 -8.34 8.30
C GLY A 101 -6.49 -7.14 7.35
N VAL A 102 -7.56 -6.89 6.59
CA VAL A 102 -7.52 -5.97 5.44
C VAL A 102 -7.63 -4.51 5.89
N TYR A 103 -6.75 -3.69 5.30
CA TYR A 103 -6.84 -2.24 5.20
C TYR A 103 -7.12 -1.85 3.74
N LEU A 104 -8.08 -0.94 3.55
CA LEU A 104 -8.43 -0.37 2.25
C LEU A 104 -8.28 1.15 2.29
N GLU A 105 -7.77 1.72 1.22
CA GLU A 105 -7.75 3.16 0.97
C GLU A 105 -8.50 3.45 -0.32
N PHE A 106 -9.25 4.55 -0.33
CA PHE A 106 -10.10 4.95 -1.44
C PHE A 106 -9.79 6.39 -1.87
N SER A 107 -9.84 6.66 -3.16
CA SER A 107 -9.81 8.01 -3.72
C SER A 107 -11.11 8.78 -3.43
N GLU A 108 -11.11 10.09 -3.66
CA GLU A 108 -12.29 10.94 -3.42
C GLU A 108 -13.51 10.55 -4.27
N ASN A 109 -13.33 9.83 -5.37
CA ASN A 109 -14.46 9.30 -6.18
C ASN A 109 -14.90 7.88 -5.75
N GLY A 110 -14.37 7.35 -4.65
CA GLY A 110 -14.75 6.06 -4.08
C GLY A 110 -14.09 4.83 -4.70
N GLN A 111 -13.09 5.00 -5.57
CA GLN A 111 -12.33 3.87 -6.13
C GLN A 111 -11.24 3.42 -5.15
N ILE A 112 -10.95 2.12 -5.08
CA ILE A 112 -9.87 1.60 -4.24
C ILE A 112 -8.53 2.07 -4.83
N SER A 113 -7.73 2.75 -4.02
CA SER A 113 -6.36 3.16 -4.37
C SER A 113 -5.31 2.22 -3.78
N LYS A 114 -5.58 1.63 -2.61
CA LYS A 114 -4.68 0.65 -1.96
C LYS A 114 -5.43 -0.44 -1.23
N ARG A 115 -4.83 -1.63 -1.20
CA ARG A 115 -5.23 -2.76 -0.36
C ARG A 115 -3.99 -3.33 0.32
N ILE A 116 -4.03 -3.40 1.65
CA ILE A 116 -2.89 -3.83 2.48
C ILE A 116 -3.41 -4.84 3.50
N ASN A 117 -2.69 -5.92 3.73
CA ASN A 117 -2.99 -6.83 4.84
C ASN A 117 -2.08 -6.53 6.03
N HIS A 118 -2.65 -6.61 7.23
CA HIS A 118 -1.96 -6.43 8.50
C HIS A 118 -2.10 -7.68 9.37
N HIS A 119 -1.08 -7.95 10.17
CA HIS A 119 -1.11 -8.92 11.25
C HIS A 119 -0.36 -8.33 12.44
N ASN A 120 -1.02 -8.24 13.59
CA ASN A 120 -0.44 -7.64 14.81
C ASN A 120 0.19 -6.25 14.57
N ASN A 121 -0.55 -5.33 13.94
CA ASN A 121 -0.09 -3.97 13.55
C ASN A 121 0.97 -3.90 12.45
N LEU A 122 1.53 -5.02 11.98
CA LEU A 122 2.56 -5.05 10.94
C LEU A 122 1.96 -5.41 9.59
N ARG A 123 2.46 -4.84 8.49
CA ARG A 123 2.09 -5.31 7.15
C ARG A 123 2.47 -6.78 7.00
N HIS A 124 1.53 -7.62 6.59
CA HIS A 124 1.74 -9.06 6.44
C HIS A 124 0.81 -9.60 5.36
N GLY A 125 1.37 -10.27 4.35
CA GLY A 125 0.64 -10.74 3.18
C GLY A 125 0.69 -9.76 2.01
N GLU A 126 -0.35 -9.80 1.17
CA GLU A 126 -0.41 -9.02 -0.06
C GLU A 126 -0.55 -7.51 0.21
N TYR A 127 0.13 -6.73 -0.62
CA TYR A 127 -0.06 -5.31 -0.83
C TYR A 127 -0.37 -5.07 -2.31
N LYS A 128 -1.40 -4.28 -2.60
CA LYS A 128 -1.71 -3.81 -3.95
C LYS A 128 -1.99 -2.32 -3.95
N GLU A 129 -1.41 -1.62 -4.90
CA GLU A 129 -1.73 -0.23 -5.21
C GLU A 129 -2.32 -0.15 -6.62
N TYR A 130 -3.32 0.70 -6.76
CA TYR A 130 -4.12 0.82 -7.97
C TYR A 130 -3.99 2.23 -8.54
N ASN A 131 -3.97 2.31 -9.86
CA ASN A 131 -4.23 3.53 -10.60
C ASN A 131 -5.62 3.40 -11.24
N TYR A 132 -6.61 4.08 -10.68
CA TYR A 132 -8.03 3.86 -11.01
C TYR A 132 -8.45 2.40 -10.81
N ALA A 133 -8.58 1.63 -11.90
CA ALA A 133 -9.00 0.23 -11.88
C ALA A 133 -7.87 -0.75 -12.23
N THR A 134 -6.68 -0.27 -12.58
CA THR A 134 -5.53 -1.12 -12.93
C THR A 134 -4.55 -1.20 -11.78
N VAL A 135 -3.97 -2.38 -11.60
CA VAL A 135 -2.92 -2.59 -10.60
C VAL A 135 -1.67 -1.87 -11.08
N LYS A 136 -1.17 -0.94 -10.27
CA LYS A 136 0.07 -0.21 -10.50
C LYS A 136 1.25 -0.92 -9.86
N GLU A 137 1.01 -1.57 -8.72
CA GLU A 137 2.05 -2.23 -7.95
C GLU A 137 1.50 -3.38 -7.11
N GLU A 138 2.23 -4.49 -7.07
CA GLU A 138 2.00 -5.62 -6.18
C GLU A 138 3.27 -5.90 -5.38
N ARG A 139 3.10 -6.12 -4.09
CA ARG A 139 4.18 -6.50 -3.18
C ARG A 139 3.68 -7.56 -2.21
N PHE A 140 4.61 -8.23 -1.56
CA PHE A 140 4.31 -9.12 -0.45
C PHE A 140 5.15 -8.73 0.76
N TYR A 141 4.52 -8.76 1.94
CA TYR A 141 5.14 -8.41 3.21
C TYR A 141 5.12 -9.61 4.16
N SER A 142 6.18 -9.76 4.94
CA SER A 142 6.23 -10.65 6.09
C SER A 142 6.71 -9.85 7.30
N ASN A 143 5.84 -9.70 8.30
CA ASN A 143 6.12 -9.02 9.56
C ASN A 143 6.75 -7.62 9.37
N GLY A 144 6.13 -6.83 8.49
CA GLY A 144 6.53 -5.45 8.19
C GLY A 144 7.64 -5.31 7.16
N LYS A 145 8.24 -6.40 6.68
CA LYS A 145 9.35 -6.36 5.70
C LYS A 145 8.89 -6.90 4.35
N LEU A 146 9.42 -6.34 3.26
CA LEU A 146 9.22 -6.92 1.93
C LEU A 146 9.83 -8.32 1.86
N GLU A 147 9.07 -9.28 1.35
CA GLU A 147 9.47 -10.67 1.24
C GLU A 147 8.89 -11.24 -0.06
N GLY A 148 9.72 -11.81 -0.91
CA GLY A 148 9.30 -12.36 -2.20
C GLY A 148 9.26 -11.32 -3.32
N SER A 149 8.29 -11.47 -4.23
CA SER A 149 8.22 -10.68 -5.47
C SER A 149 7.57 -9.32 -5.27
N VAL A 150 8.16 -8.31 -5.91
CA VAL A 150 7.58 -6.99 -6.14
C VAL A 150 7.40 -6.83 -7.65
N LYS A 151 6.21 -6.43 -8.06
CA LYS A 151 5.87 -6.13 -9.46
C LYS A 151 5.35 -4.72 -9.59
N ILE A 152 5.89 -3.99 -10.56
CA ILE A 152 5.42 -2.67 -10.95
C ILE A 152 4.90 -2.79 -12.38
N PHE A 153 3.78 -2.14 -12.67
CA PHE A 153 3.07 -2.28 -13.93
C PHE A 153 2.98 -0.94 -14.66
N TYR A 154 2.98 -1.02 -15.99
CA TYR A 154 2.55 0.06 -16.87
C TYR A 154 1.03 0.27 -16.77
N ALA A 155 0.54 1.40 -17.28
CA ALA A 155 -0.89 1.74 -17.25
C ALA A 155 -1.78 0.74 -18.03
N ASP A 156 -1.21 0.05 -19.03
CA ASP A 156 -1.87 -1.02 -19.80
C ASP A 156 -1.87 -2.38 -19.09
N GLY A 157 -1.29 -2.47 -17.89
CA GLY A 157 -1.22 -3.68 -17.07
C GLY A 157 -0.04 -4.60 -17.38
N LYS A 158 0.86 -4.23 -18.31
CA LYS A 158 2.09 -5.01 -18.55
C LYS A 158 3.09 -4.77 -17.42
N VAL A 159 3.87 -5.79 -17.10
CA VAL A 159 4.94 -5.68 -16.10
C VAL A 159 6.00 -4.71 -16.64
N MET A 160 6.34 -3.71 -15.82
CA MET A 160 7.44 -2.78 -16.03
C MET A 160 8.70 -3.26 -15.29
N GLU A 161 8.52 -3.73 -14.05
CA GLU A 161 9.60 -4.25 -13.21
C GLU A 161 9.10 -5.49 -12.45
N GLU A 162 9.95 -6.52 -12.36
CA GLU A 162 9.80 -7.64 -11.44
C GLU A 162 11.09 -7.79 -10.64
N SER A 163 11.00 -7.73 -9.32
CA SER A 163 12.15 -7.77 -8.42
C SER A 163 11.90 -8.69 -7.23
N SER A 164 12.94 -9.32 -6.72
CA SER A 164 12.87 -10.22 -5.56
C SER A 164 13.49 -9.58 -4.32
N TYR A 165 12.85 -9.78 -3.18
CA TYR A 165 13.23 -9.23 -1.89
C TYR A 165 13.26 -10.32 -0.82
N LYS A 166 14.15 -10.17 0.14
CA LYS A 166 14.26 -10.99 1.35
C LYS A 166 14.57 -10.10 2.53
N ASN A 167 13.77 -10.18 3.59
CA ASN A 167 13.91 -9.34 4.79
C ASN A 167 14.00 -7.84 4.50
N GLY A 168 13.26 -7.35 3.49
CA GLY A 168 13.25 -5.94 3.10
C GLY A 168 14.39 -5.53 2.17
N ILE A 169 15.29 -6.44 1.81
CA ILE A 169 16.48 -6.17 0.99
C ILE A 169 16.31 -6.87 -0.36
N ARG A 170 16.67 -6.19 -1.46
CA ARG A 170 16.63 -6.77 -2.80
C ARG A 170 17.61 -7.94 -2.89
N GLU A 171 17.12 -9.11 -3.28
CA GLU A 171 17.85 -10.38 -3.27
C GLU A 171 17.40 -11.23 -4.47
N GLY A 172 18.34 -11.63 -5.31
CA GLY A 172 18.10 -12.40 -6.52
C GLY A 172 17.89 -11.53 -7.77
N ILE A 173 17.15 -12.06 -8.73
CA ILE A 173 17.01 -11.44 -10.05
C ILE A 173 15.98 -10.30 -10.02
N SER A 174 16.33 -9.20 -10.67
CA SER A 174 15.43 -8.10 -11.03
C SER A 174 15.40 -7.94 -12.54
N ARG A 175 14.21 -7.76 -13.11
CA ARG A 175 13.99 -7.60 -14.56
C ARG A 175 13.18 -6.34 -14.83
N TRP A 176 13.54 -5.66 -15.91
CA TRP A 176 12.78 -4.54 -16.44
C TRP A 176 12.36 -4.83 -17.87
N TYR A 177 11.18 -4.33 -18.22
CA TYR A 177 10.54 -4.57 -19.51
C TYR A 177 10.13 -3.25 -20.14
N ASP A 178 10.08 -3.20 -21.46
CA ASP A 178 9.50 -2.07 -22.19
C ASP A 178 7.96 -2.16 -22.24
N GLN A 179 7.30 -1.16 -22.82
CA GLN A 179 5.83 -1.13 -23.00
C GLN A 179 5.31 -2.20 -23.96
N GLN A 180 6.17 -2.83 -24.76
CA GLN A 180 5.79 -3.94 -25.61
C GLN A 180 5.83 -5.27 -24.83
N GLY A 181 6.51 -5.30 -23.68
CA GLY A 181 6.70 -6.47 -22.82
C GLY A 181 8.03 -7.17 -23.07
N ASN A 182 8.94 -6.58 -23.84
CA ASN A 182 10.26 -7.15 -24.06
C ASN A 182 11.17 -6.83 -22.87
N MET A 183 11.89 -7.82 -22.38
CA MET A 183 12.90 -7.62 -21.34
C MET A 183 14.02 -6.73 -21.88
N THR A 184 14.30 -5.64 -21.19
CA THR A 184 15.35 -4.68 -21.54
C THR A 184 16.59 -4.85 -20.66
N ILE A 185 16.39 -5.19 -19.39
CA ILE A 185 17.46 -5.29 -18.39
C ILE A 185 17.18 -6.49 -17.47
N GLU A 186 18.22 -7.27 -17.17
CA GLU A 186 18.23 -8.26 -16.09
C GLU A 186 19.44 -8.00 -15.20
N TYR A 187 19.23 -7.90 -13.89
CA TYR A 187 20.27 -7.70 -12.89
C TYR A 187 20.14 -8.73 -11.76
N GLU A 188 21.27 -9.20 -11.25
CA GLU A 188 21.31 -10.03 -10.05
C GLU A 188 21.78 -9.22 -8.86
N TYR A 189 21.04 -9.29 -7.76
CA TYR A 189 21.35 -8.64 -6.50
C TYR A 189 21.65 -9.65 -5.41
N LYS A 190 22.60 -9.32 -4.53
CA LYS A 190 22.89 -10.06 -3.31
C LYS A 190 23.09 -9.08 -2.16
N ASN A 191 22.33 -9.25 -1.08
CA ASN A 191 22.32 -8.33 0.06
C ASN A 191 22.07 -6.87 -0.36
N GLY A 192 21.26 -6.65 -1.39
CA GLY A 192 20.94 -5.32 -1.91
C GLY A 192 21.99 -4.74 -2.87
N GLU A 193 23.12 -5.41 -3.09
CA GLU A 193 24.17 -4.97 -3.99
C GLU A 193 24.06 -5.66 -5.35
N LEU A 194 24.28 -4.92 -6.43
CA LEU A 194 24.30 -5.45 -7.79
C LEU A 194 25.55 -6.32 -7.99
N VAL A 195 25.36 -7.62 -8.23
CA VAL A 195 26.46 -8.57 -8.44
C VAL A 195 26.62 -9.01 -9.89
N LYS A 196 25.58 -8.86 -10.73
CA LYS A 196 25.66 -9.22 -12.15
C LYS A 196 24.81 -8.30 -13.03
N LYS A 197 25.34 -8.01 -14.21
CA LYS A 197 24.68 -7.30 -15.33
C LYS A 197 24.46 -8.22 -16.53
#